data_AF-A0AAW4L114-F1
#
_entry.id   AF-A0AAW4L114-F1
#
_cell.length_a   1.000
_cell.length_b   1.000
_cell.length_c   1.000
_cell.angle_alpha   90.00
_cell.angle_beta   90.00
_cell.angle_gamma   90.00
#
_symmetry.space_group_name_H-M   'P 1'
#
loop_
_entity.id
_entity.type
_entity.pdbx_description
1 polymer ?
#
loop_
_entity_poly.entity_id
_entity_poly.type
_entity_poly.pdbx_seq_one_letter_code
_entity_poly.pdbx_strand_id
1 'polypeptide(L)'
;SKPAPAAETATNVKQPAIFEQMLPAFVANYNQNGRQRYLQVSITLLARNQADLDALKVHMPVIRNNLVMLFSGQSFDSLATPVGQE
;
A
#
# COMPACT_ATOMS: atom_id res chain seq x y z
N SER A 1 -29.30 -45.69 -10.72
CA SER A 1 -28.68 -44.40 -11.10
C SER A 1 -28.40 -43.60 -9.84
N LYS A 2 -27.14 -43.44 -9.46
CA LYS A 2 -26.72 -42.53 -8.38
C LYS A 2 -26.04 -41.34 -9.06
N PRO A 3 -26.53 -40.10 -8.90
CA PRO A 3 -25.92 -38.96 -9.57
C PRO A 3 -24.55 -38.68 -8.93
N ALA A 4 -23.57 -38.44 -9.79
CA ALA A 4 -22.24 -37.98 -9.43
C ALA A 4 -22.32 -36.57 -8.80
N PRO A 5 -21.51 -36.25 -7.78
CA PRO A 5 -21.32 -34.86 -7.38
C PRO A 5 -20.48 -34.18 -8.45
N ALA A 6 -21.12 -33.34 -9.26
CA ALA A 6 -20.44 -32.34 -10.06
C ALA A 6 -20.23 -31.08 -9.22
N ALA A 7 -19.05 -30.48 -9.43
CA ALA A 7 -18.66 -29.12 -9.08
C ALA A 7 -18.32 -28.82 -7.60
N GLU A 8 -17.03 -28.67 -7.33
CA GLU A 8 -16.43 -27.36 -7.04
C GLU A 8 -14.91 -27.49 -6.91
N THR A 9 -14.22 -27.66 -8.03
CA THR A 9 -12.83 -27.21 -8.13
C THR A 9 -12.86 -25.74 -8.54
N ALA A 10 -13.06 -24.86 -7.55
CA ALA A 10 -12.73 -23.46 -7.70
C ALA A 10 -11.22 -23.36 -7.91
N THR A 11 -10.78 -23.42 -9.16
CA THR A 11 -9.42 -23.08 -9.56
C THR A 11 -9.23 -21.60 -9.23
N ASN A 12 -8.62 -21.32 -8.08
CA ASN A 12 -8.20 -20.00 -7.64
C ASN A 12 -7.04 -19.52 -8.53
N VAL A 13 -7.35 -19.23 -9.80
CA VAL A 13 -6.40 -18.63 -10.73
C VAL A 13 -6.34 -17.15 -10.39
N LYS A 14 -5.35 -16.76 -9.59
CA LYS A 14 -5.08 -15.34 -9.32
C LYS A 14 -4.83 -14.65 -10.66
N GLN A 15 -5.65 -13.64 -10.99
CA GLN A 15 -5.43 -12.81 -12.18
C GLN A 15 -4.02 -12.19 -12.15
N PRO A 16 -3.45 -11.81 -13.30
CA PRO A 16 -2.14 -11.16 -13.35
C PRO A 16 -2.06 -9.96 -12.38
N ALA A 17 -0.88 -9.76 -11.79
CA ALA A 17 -0.67 -8.62 -10.90
C ALA A 17 -0.57 -7.33 -11.73
N ILE A 18 -1.32 -6.31 -11.31
CA ILE A 18 -1.24 -4.96 -11.85
C ILE A 18 -0.54 -4.11 -10.80
N PHE A 19 0.52 -3.40 -11.18
CA PHE A 19 1.32 -2.58 -10.28
C PHE A 19 1.17 -1.10 -10.65
N GLU A 20 0.67 -0.29 -9.73
CA GLU A 20 0.51 1.16 -9.92
C GLU A 20 1.37 1.90 -8.89
N GLN A 21 2.31 2.72 -9.37
CA GLN A 21 3.18 3.49 -8.48
C GLN A 21 2.48 4.76 -8.00
N MET A 22 2.55 5.01 -6.69
CA MET A 22 2.08 6.27 -6.10
C MET A 22 3.19 7.32 -6.20
N LEU A 23 3.26 7.98 -7.35
CA LEU A 23 4.21 9.07 -7.58
C LEU A 23 3.62 10.44 -7.18
N PRO A 24 4.45 11.38 -6.71
CA PRO A 24 5.86 11.21 -6.32
C PRO A 24 6.01 10.45 -4.99
N ALA A 25 7.25 10.13 -4.58
CA ALA A 25 7.50 9.57 -3.25
C ALA A 25 6.97 10.47 -2.12
N PHE A 26 6.66 9.90 -0.98
CA PHE A 26 6.26 10.61 0.22
C PHE A 26 7.50 11.03 0.99
N VAL A 27 7.55 12.28 1.45
CA VAL A 27 8.65 12.81 2.27
C VAL A 27 8.08 13.35 3.57
N ALA A 28 8.55 12.82 4.69
CA ALA A 28 8.24 13.33 6.02
C ALA A 28 9.52 13.84 6.68
N ASN A 29 9.47 15.03 7.26
CA ASN A 29 10.61 15.65 7.94
C ASN A 29 10.47 15.48 9.45
N TYR A 30 11.57 15.17 10.12
CA TYR A 30 11.65 14.97 11.56
C TYR A 30 12.75 15.84 12.15
N ASN A 31 12.58 16.24 13.40
CA ASN A 31 13.65 16.82 14.21
C ASN A 31 13.96 15.84 15.33
N GLN A 32 15.17 15.29 15.33
CA GLN A 32 15.63 14.36 16.37
C GLN A 32 16.87 14.95 17.02
N ASN A 33 16.79 15.27 18.32
CA ASN A 33 17.87 15.85 19.11
C ASN A 33 18.52 17.08 18.45
N GLY A 34 17.70 17.95 17.85
CA GLY A 34 18.16 19.16 17.16
C GLY A 34 18.72 18.93 15.75
N ARG A 35 18.74 17.69 15.25
CA ARG A 35 19.16 17.36 13.88
C ARG A 35 17.94 17.10 13.01
N GLN A 36 17.91 17.72 11.83
CA GLN A 36 16.92 17.42 10.81
C GLN A 36 17.19 16.03 10.23
N ARG A 37 16.12 15.25 10.08
CA ARG A 37 16.09 13.96 9.40
C ARG A 37 14.87 13.92 8.49
N TYR A 38 14.89 13.03 7.52
CA TYR A 38 13.73 12.79 6.67
C TYR A 38 13.51 11.29 6.44
N LEU A 39 12.26 10.92 6.24
CA LEU A 39 11.84 9.62 5.72
C LEU A 39 11.35 9.83 4.30
N GLN A 40 11.82 9.00 3.37
CA GLN A 40 11.28 8.92 2.02
C GLN A 40 10.65 7.55 1.81
N VAL A 41 9.36 7.51 1.45
CA VAL A 41 8.62 6.27 1.20
C VAL A 41 8.11 6.26 -0.23
N SER A 42 8.42 5.19 -0.96
CA SER A 42 7.85 4.91 -2.29
C SER A 42 6.86 3.75 -2.15
N ILE A 43 5.64 3.93 -2.67
CA ILE A 43 4.57 2.95 -2.54
C ILE A 43 4.13 2.50 -3.93
N THR A 44 4.01 1.19 -4.12
CA THR A 44 3.42 0.58 -5.32
C THR A 44 2.22 -0.25 -4.91
N LEU A 45 1.06 0.08 -5.47
CA LEU A 45 -0.19 -0.61 -5.25
C LEU A 45 -0.23 -1.86 -6.12
N LEU A 46 -0.55 -3.00 -5.53
CA LEU A 46 -0.84 -4.24 -6.24
C LEU A 46 -2.35 -4.41 -6.34
N ALA A 47 -2.86 -4.55 -7.56
CA ALA A 47 -4.23 -4.97 -7.81
C ALA A 47 -4.28 -6.22 -8.70
N ARG A 48 -5.46 -6.84 -8.75
CA ARG A 48 -5.76 -8.00 -9.61
C ARG A 48 -6.88 -7.71 -10.59
N ASN A 49 -7.55 -6.57 -10.45
CA ASN A 49 -8.67 -6.12 -11.26
C ASN A 49 -8.43 -4.65 -11.64
N GLN A 50 -8.53 -4.35 -12.93
CA GLN A 50 -8.32 -2.99 -13.44
C GLN A 50 -9.42 -2.03 -12.99
N ALA A 51 -10.68 -2.46 -12.93
CA ALA A 51 -11.80 -1.61 -12.54
C ALA A 51 -11.67 -1.15 -11.08
N ASP A 52 -11.21 -2.01 -10.19
CA ASP A 52 -10.96 -1.67 -8.78
C ASP A 52 -9.81 -0.67 -8.66
N LEU A 53 -8.75 -0.83 -9.47
CA LEU A 53 -7.61 0.08 -9.52
C LEU A 53 -8.01 1.47 -10.06
N ASP A 54 -8.89 1.52 -11.06
CA ASP A 54 -9.42 2.78 -11.61
C ASP A 54 -10.34 3.49 -10.60
N ALA A 55 -11.18 2.75 -9.88
CA ALA A 55 -11.98 3.31 -8.79
C ALA A 55 -11.08 3.85 -7.66
N LEU A 56 -10.02 3.12 -7.31
CA LEU A 56 -9.03 3.55 -6.32
C LEU A 56 -8.32 4.83 -6.77
N LYS A 57 -8.02 4.97 -8.07
CA LYS A 57 -7.41 6.19 -8.65
C LYS A 57 -8.23 7.45 -8.41
N VAL A 58 -9.56 7.36 -8.43
CA VAL A 58 -10.45 8.49 -8.13
C VAL A 58 -10.23 9.03 -6.71
N HIS A 59 -9.90 8.16 -5.76
CA HIS A 59 -9.68 8.51 -4.35
C HIS A 59 -8.20 8.71 -3.98
N MET A 60 -7.28 8.62 -4.95
CA MET A 60 -5.84 8.79 -4.71
C MET A 60 -5.47 10.06 -3.93
N PRO A 61 -6.08 11.23 -4.17
CA PRO A 61 -5.73 12.44 -3.41
C PRO A 61 -5.95 12.27 -1.89
N VAL A 62 -7.07 11.66 -1.50
CA VAL A 62 -7.41 11.44 -0.09
C VAL A 62 -6.53 10.35 0.52
N ILE A 63 -6.32 9.24 -0.21
CA ILE A 63 -5.43 8.16 0.23
C ILE A 63 -4.02 8.71 0.47
N ARG A 64 -3.51 9.50 -0.47
CA ARG A 64 -2.20 10.15 -0.40
C ARG A 64 -2.12 11.08 0.81
N ASN A 65 -3.13 11.93 1.03
CA ASN A 65 -3.17 12.81 2.20
C ASN A 65 -3.12 12.03 3.51
N ASN A 66 -3.90 10.95 3.62
CA ASN A 66 -3.94 10.13 4.84
C ASN A 66 -2.59 9.44 5.11
N LEU A 67 -1.89 8.99 4.06
CA LEU A 67 -0.55 8.42 4.19
C LEU A 67 0.49 9.47 4.63
N VAL A 68 0.41 10.71 4.11
CA VAL A 68 1.25 11.82 4.60
C VAL A 68 1.02 12.04 6.09
N MET A 69 -0.24 12.15 6.51
CA MET A 69 -0.59 12.34 7.93
C MET A 69 -0.12 11.17 8.81
N LEU A 70 -0.26 9.93 8.32
CA LEU A 70 0.19 8.73 9.01
C LEU A 70 1.70 8.78 9.25
N PHE A 71 2.50 9.03 8.20
CA PHE A 71 3.96 9.07 8.33
C PHE A 71 4.41 10.24 9.20
N SER A 72 3.85 11.44 9.02
CA SER A 72 4.19 12.61 9.84
C SER A 72 3.83 12.47 11.32
N GLY A 73 2.87 11.60 11.68
CA GLY A 73 2.47 11.35 13.06
C GLY A 73 3.34 10.35 13.82
N GLN A 74 4.21 9.60 13.14
CA GLN A 74 5.11 8.63 13.78
C GLN A 74 6.36 9.30 14.34
N SER A 75 6.93 8.74 15.42
CA SER A 75 8.25 9.20 15.88
C SER A 75 9.36 8.63 15.00
N PHE A 76 10.45 9.39 14.81
CA PHE A 76 11.61 8.89 14.07
C PHE A 76 12.19 7.62 14.70
N ASP A 77 12.24 7.54 16.04
CA ASP A 77 12.76 6.38 16.76
C ASP A 77 11.96 5.11 16.47
N SER A 78 10.63 5.23 16.37
CA SER A 78 9.76 4.10 16.01
C SER A 78 10.01 3.62 14.58
N LEU A 79 10.12 4.54 13.63
CA LEU A 79 10.35 4.26 12.21
C LEU A 79 11.75 3.72 11.91
N ALA A 80 12.74 4.02 12.75
CA ALA A 80 14.10 3.54 12.58
C ALA A 80 14.28 2.07 13.01
N THR A 81 13.30 1.47 13.68
CA THR A 81 13.31 0.05 14.05
C THR A 81 13.02 -0.85 12.85
N PRO A 82 13.44 -2.12 12.85
CA PRO A 82 13.05 -3.08 11.81
C PRO A 82 11.52 -3.17 11.64
N VAL A 83 10.78 -3.22 12.75
CA VAL A 83 9.30 -3.25 12.76
C VAL A 83 8.69 -1.98 12.18
N GLY A 84 9.36 -0.82 12.33
CA GLY A 84 8.91 0.44 11.73
C GLY A 84 9.19 0.57 10.23
N GLN A 85 10.00 -0.32 9.66
CA GLN A 85 10.32 -0.39 8.23
C GLN A 85 9.54 -1.49 7.49
N GLU A 86 8.90 -2.40 8.23
CA GLU A 86 8.02 -3.46 7.72
C GLU A 86 6.56 -3.01 7.63
#